data_AF-A0A0R3XB62-F1
#
_entry.id   AF-A0A0R3XB62-F1
#
_cell.length_a   1.000
_cell.length_b   1.000
_cell.length_c   1.000
_cell.angle_alpha   90.00
_cell.angle_beta   90.00
_cell.angle_gamma   90.00
#
_symmetry.space_group_name_H-M   'P 1'
#
loop_
_entity.id
_entity.type
_entity.pdbx_description
1 polymer ?
#
loop_
_entity_poly.entity_id
_entity_poly.type
_entity_poly.pdbx_seq_one_letter_code
_entity_poly.pdbx_strand_id
1 'polypeptide(L)'
;YCLSLIFPSSVGLLTWLLVSIFNVLYPDQSAELPTIPIFRIGYGLMVVTWALACNKIWRRQQSQFAEDWMSPVFANAADMSGWVSTHMEQLRPAFRGTLRVCPIKGEMELHFPASKRRILYFLSASVTLCCVLFALCINVLLLNLEGVIDSERSPHLHFRFIGSLCDPGRMFDPKNGSLRFIPGVLHPLVVFFINQVVFRQIAERLTDMENHETQLNWDRSLIVKRFLFEAVDAYASPFYLGVILVDWNALQLFLMTTFATDSIRRLTVECFMPWFSSYWRGRQVTAAALAHKKSDDALEESEVQTNVVLAAVFGVEYEPFDDFLEMVLEHGYIVLFAVACPPYLACMAFVCAWVEFFFDAFKLLQLLRRPMAQWLHRKQNIWLVLLSVQAWLAIFSNLCLLSRYTQWNLPTLFLLEHVLIGIGLIIELAFSDTPIAAKNAFRKRVYERYKRQPSVKQ
;
A
#
# COMPACT_ATOMS: atom_id res chain seq x y z
N TYR A 1 8.14 4.98 8.72
CA TYR A 1 7.66 5.80 7.59
C TYR A 1 7.59 7.28 7.94
N CYS A 2 6.83 7.68 8.97
CA CYS A 2 6.65 9.10 9.35
C CYS A 2 7.97 9.87 9.54
N LEU A 3 8.94 9.28 10.23
CA LEU A 3 10.27 9.88 10.39
C LEU A 3 11.01 10.09 9.05
N SER A 4 10.83 9.18 8.09
CA SER A 4 11.44 9.29 6.77
C SER A 4 10.81 10.39 5.94
N LEU A 5 9.53 10.71 6.15
CA LEU A 5 8.83 11.81 5.49
C LEU A 5 9.33 13.19 5.92
N ILE A 6 9.95 13.33 7.11
CA ILE A 6 10.49 14.62 7.58
C ILE A 6 11.42 15.26 6.53
N PHE A 7 12.24 14.44 5.85
CA PHE A 7 13.15 14.94 4.81
C PHE A 7 12.41 15.57 3.61
N PRO A 8 11.54 14.84 2.86
CA PRO A 8 10.78 15.46 1.78
C PRO A 8 9.84 16.58 2.27
N SER A 9 9.26 16.48 3.47
CA SER A 9 8.42 17.56 4.02
C SER A 9 9.21 18.85 4.25
N SER A 10 10.42 18.76 4.83
CA SER A 10 11.24 19.93 5.11
C SER A 10 11.76 20.62 3.85
N VAL A 11 12.26 19.84 2.87
CA VAL A 11 12.69 20.40 1.58
C VAL A 11 11.49 20.90 0.78
N GLY A 12 10.35 20.23 0.86
CA GLY A 12 9.10 20.66 0.23
C GLY A 12 8.60 22.00 0.76
N LEU A 13 8.60 22.18 2.09
CA LEU A 13 8.24 23.43 2.75
C LEU A 13 9.22 24.55 2.38
N LEU A 14 10.53 24.26 2.35
CA LEU A 14 11.55 25.21 1.90
C LEU A 14 11.31 25.62 0.44
N THR A 15 11.04 24.66 -0.44
CA THR A 15 10.75 24.91 -1.86
C THR A 15 9.51 25.79 -2.02
N TRP A 16 8.45 25.51 -1.26
CA TRP A 16 7.23 26.32 -1.25
C TRP A 16 7.48 27.74 -0.75
N LEU A 17 8.24 27.91 0.33
CA LEU A 17 8.61 29.24 0.84
C LEU A 17 9.44 30.01 -0.19
N LEU A 18 10.45 29.39 -0.80
CA LEU A 18 11.28 30.02 -1.82
C LEU A 18 10.46 30.47 -3.03
N VAL A 19 9.57 29.61 -3.53
CA VAL A 19 8.65 29.96 -4.63
C VAL A 19 7.71 31.10 -4.21
N SER A 20 7.20 31.09 -2.98
CA SER A 20 6.28 32.12 -2.50
C SER A 20 6.97 33.47 -2.33
N ILE A 21 8.17 33.49 -1.76
CA ILE A 21 8.99 34.70 -1.62
C ILE A 21 9.34 35.24 -3.01
N PHE A 22 9.73 34.38 -3.95
CA PHE A 22 10.03 34.78 -5.32
C PHE A 22 8.81 35.42 -6.01
N ASN A 23 7.62 34.83 -5.85
CA ASN A 23 6.37 35.38 -6.40
C ASN A 23 6.02 36.75 -5.81
N VAL A 24 6.32 36.99 -4.53
CA VAL A 24 6.09 38.28 -3.87
C VAL A 24 7.12 39.33 -4.31
N LEU A 25 8.39 38.94 -4.47
CA LEU A 25 9.47 39.85 -4.89
C LEU A 25 9.40 40.22 -6.37
N TYR A 26 8.89 39.33 -7.22
CA TYR A 26 8.82 39.51 -8.68
C TYR A 26 7.40 39.24 -9.21
N PRO A 27 6.39 40.05 -8.83
CA PRO A 27 5.00 39.79 -9.18
C PRO A 27 4.75 39.85 -10.70
N ASP A 28 5.34 40.82 -11.40
CA ASP A 28 5.16 41.05 -12.85
C ASP A 28 5.87 40.03 -13.74
N GLN A 29 6.78 39.24 -13.16
CA GLN A 29 7.66 38.29 -13.86
C GLN A 29 7.33 36.82 -13.56
N SER A 30 6.34 36.58 -12.70
CA SER A 30 5.90 35.25 -12.24
C SER A 30 5.35 34.35 -13.35
N ALA A 31 4.89 34.93 -14.47
CA ALA A 31 4.39 34.20 -15.63
C ALA A 31 5.47 33.87 -16.69
N GLU A 32 6.58 34.61 -16.73
CA GLU A 32 7.56 34.54 -17.83
C GLU A 32 8.90 33.90 -17.44
N LEU A 33 9.25 33.83 -16.14
CA LEU A 33 10.53 33.26 -15.72
C LEU A 33 10.49 31.72 -15.48
N PRO A 34 11.41 30.96 -16.09
CA PRO A 34 11.51 29.51 -15.93
C PRO A 34 12.03 29.07 -14.54
N THR A 35 12.32 30.00 -13.63
CA THR A 35 12.91 29.72 -12.30
C THR A 35 11.95 29.00 -11.36
N ILE A 36 10.65 29.33 -11.38
CA ILE A 36 9.62 28.68 -10.55
C ILE A 36 9.44 27.19 -10.93
N PRO A 37 9.38 26.82 -12.23
CA PRO A 37 9.46 25.43 -12.67
C PRO A 37 10.71 24.69 -12.19
N ILE A 38 11.90 25.30 -12.24
CA ILE A 38 13.16 24.62 -11.93
C ILE A 38 13.21 24.14 -10.47
N PHE A 39 12.77 24.97 -9.51
CA PHE A 39 12.76 24.56 -8.10
C PHE A 39 11.81 23.39 -7.85
N ARG A 40 10.64 23.37 -8.50
CA ARG A 40 9.66 22.27 -8.39
C ARG A 40 10.18 20.98 -9.02
N ILE A 41 10.78 21.07 -10.20
CA ILE A 41 11.40 19.92 -10.88
C ILE A 41 12.54 19.35 -10.03
N GLY A 42 13.40 20.21 -9.49
CA GLY A 42 14.49 19.80 -8.60
C GLY A 42 13.98 19.08 -7.34
N TYR A 43 12.92 19.60 -6.71
CA TYR A 43 12.26 18.94 -5.59
C TYR A 43 11.69 17.57 -5.99
N GLY A 44 10.97 17.47 -7.10
CA GLY A 44 10.40 16.20 -7.57
C GLY A 44 11.46 15.13 -7.84
N LEU A 45 12.56 15.50 -8.52
CA LEU A 45 13.69 14.59 -8.75
C LEU A 45 14.35 14.15 -7.44
N MET A 46 14.50 15.07 -6.47
CA MET A 46 15.00 14.74 -5.15
C MET A 46 14.07 13.74 -4.44
N VAL A 47 12.75 13.92 -4.48
CA VAL A 47 11.79 12.96 -3.90
C VAL A 47 11.91 11.57 -4.53
N VAL A 48 12.10 11.48 -5.85
CA VAL A 48 12.34 10.18 -6.53
C VAL A 48 13.62 9.52 -6.01
N THR A 49 14.73 10.27 -5.90
CA THR A 49 15.98 9.72 -5.34
C THR A 49 15.85 9.34 -3.86
N TRP A 50 15.11 10.11 -3.08
CA TRP A 50 14.78 9.83 -1.70
C TRP A 50 14.00 8.53 -1.56
N ALA A 51 13.01 8.28 -2.43
CA ALA A 51 12.22 7.05 -2.40
C ALA A 51 13.07 5.80 -2.62
N LEU A 52 14.00 5.83 -3.58
CA LEU A 52 14.96 4.75 -3.83
C LEU A 52 15.86 4.50 -2.61
N ALA A 53 16.42 5.57 -2.03
CA ALA A 53 17.27 5.48 -0.85
C ALA A 53 16.50 4.97 0.39
N CYS A 54 15.30 5.49 0.64
CA CYS A 54 14.46 5.09 1.76
C CYS A 54 14.04 3.63 1.69
N ASN A 55 13.66 3.15 0.51
CA ASN A 55 13.34 1.74 0.34
C ASN A 55 14.53 0.84 0.71
N LYS A 56 15.74 1.20 0.26
CA LYS A 56 16.97 0.49 0.62
C LYS A 56 17.23 0.49 2.13
N ILE A 57 17.04 1.63 2.78
CA ILE A 57 17.19 1.77 4.23
C ILE A 57 16.19 0.87 4.96
N TRP A 58 14.91 0.85 4.56
CA TRP A 58 13.90 0.02 5.21
C TRP A 58 14.14 -1.48 5.02
N ARG A 59 14.60 -1.93 3.85
CA ARG A 59 14.98 -3.35 3.65
C ARG A 59 16.13 -3.77 4.57
N ARG A 60 17.10 -2.88 4.79
CA ARG A 60 18.21 -3.09 5.74
C ARG A 60 17.72 -3.12 7.18
N GLN A 61 16.83 -2.20 7.56
CA GLN A 61 16.23 -2.18 8.89
C GLN A 61 15.38 -3.42 9.15
N GLN A 62 14.54 -3.86 8.20
CA GLN A 62 13.77 -5.10 8.32
C GLN A 62 14.70 -6.29 8.58
N SER A 63 15.78 -6.40 7.80
CA SER A 63 16.75 -7.47 7.96
C SER A 63 17.41 -7.43 9.34
N GLN A 64 17.70 -6.25 9.87
CA GLN A 64 18.26 -6.09 11.21
C GLN A 64 17.26 -6.45 12.31
N PHE A 65 16.03 -5.93 12.25
CA PHE A 65 14.98 -6.27 13.22
C PHE A 65 14.61 -7.75 13.20
N ALA A 66 14.63 -8.39 12.03
CA ALA A 66 14.42 -9.83 11.92
C ALA A 66 15.51 -10.65 12.65
N GLU A 67 16.73 -10.10 12.78
CA GLU A 67 17.79 -10.72 13.58
C GLU A 67 17.73 -10.34 15.06
N ASP A 68 17.45 -9.08 15.36
CA ASP A 68 17.44 -8.55 16.74
C ASP A 68 16.25 -9.09 17.54
N TRP A 69 15.09 -9.28 16.90
CA TRP A 69 13.88 -9.82 17.54
C TRP A 69 13.80 -11.34 17.49
N MET A 70 14.82 -12.01 16.94
CA MET A 70 14.90 -13.48 17.00
C MET A 70 15.15 -13.91 18.45
N SER A 71 14.19 -14.62 19.05
CA SER A 71 14.29 -15.01 20.46
C SER A 71 15.53 -15.90 20.73
N PRO A 72 16.22 -15.71 21.88
CA PRO A 72 17.39 -16.51 22.28
C PRO A 72 17.12 -18.01 22.36
N VAL A 73 15.87 -18.40 22.61
CA VAL A 73 15.42 -19.80 22.66
C VAL A 73 15.56 -20.44 21.27
N PHE A 74 15.23 -19.72 20.21
CA PHE A 74 15.40 -20.18 18.82
C PHE A 74 16.83 -20.00 18.30
N ALA A 75 17.57 -19.03 18.85
CA ALA A 75 18.99 -18.83 18.54
C ALA A 75 19.86 -20.00 19.03
N ASN A 76 19.46 -20.67 20.11
CA ASN A 76 20.22 -21.74 20.77
C ASN A 76 19.66 -23.15 20.58
N ALA A 77 18.39 -23.29 20.17
CA ALA A 77 17.84 -24.60 19.82
C ALA A 77 18.63 -25.19 18.65
N ALA A 78 19.34 -26.29 18.90
CA ALA A 78 20.07 -27.06 17.89
C ALA A 78 19.17 -27.51 16.71
N ASP A 79 17.85 -27.45 16.91
CA ASP A 79 16.79 -27.87 16.01
C ASP A 79 15.95 -26.70 15.45
N MET A 80 16.60 -25.64 14.94
CA MET A 80 15.92 -24.68 14.05
C MET A 80 15.25 -25.39 12.84
N SER A 81 15.70 -26.59 12.47
CA SER A 81 15.09 -27.39 11.39
C SER A 81 13.84 -28.18 11.81
N GLY A 82 13.49 -28.24 13.11
CA GLY A 82 12.39 -29.07 13.62
C GLY A 82 11.24 -28.31 14.27
N TRP A 83 11.41 -27.03 14.65
CA TRP A 83 10.31 -26.19 15.17
C TRP A 83 10.11 -24.91 14.37
N VAL A 84 11.20 -24.24 13.93
CA VAL A 84 11.12 -23.02 13.11
C VAL A 84 10.67 -23.32 11.68
N SER A 85 11.16 -24.41 11.06
CA SER A 85 10.57 -24.95 9.81
C SER A 85 9.10 -25.34 10.03
N THR A 86 8.79 -25.98 11.16
CA THR A 86 7.47 -26.51 11.50
C THR A 86 6.46 -25.45 11.88
N HIS A 87 6.86 -24.19 12.10
CA HIS A 87 5.95 -23.06 12.35
C HIS A 87 6.04 -21.97 11.28
N MET A 88 7.21 -21.72 10.66
CA MET A 88 7.35 -20.73 9.58
C MET A 88 7.08 -21.29 8.17
N GLU A 89 7.20 -22.60 7.98
CA GLU A 89 6.91 -23.30 6.72
C GLU A 89 5.76 -24.31 6.91
N GLN A 90 4.80 -23.98 7.77
CA GLN A 90 3.60 -24.79 7.91
C GLN A 90 2.88 -24.89 6.57
N LEU A 91 2.62 -26.13 6.18
CA LEU A 91 1.73 -26.44 5.07
C LEU A 91 0.36 -25.86 5.39
N ARG A 92 -0.16 -25.06 4.46
CA ARG A 92 -1.52 -24.53 4.58
C ARG A 92 -2.49 -25.71 4.63
N PRO A 93 -3.50 -25.71 5.51
CA PRO A 93 -4.49 -26.80 5.57
C PRO A 93 -5.20 -27.08 4.24
N ALA A 94 -5.36 -26.04 3.41
CA ALA A 94 -5.99 -26.12 2.10
C ALA A 94 -5.05 -26.58 0.97
N PHE A 95 -3.76 -26.80 1.23
CA PHE A 95 -2.79 -27.20 0.22
C PHE A 95 -3.05 -28.64 -0.26
N ARG A 96 -3.02 -28.84 -1.58
CA ARG A 96 -3.33 -30.12 -2.21
C ARG A 96 -2.14 -30.63 -3.02
N GLY A 97 -1.90 -31.94 -3.00
CA GLY A 97 -0.80 -32.52 -3.76
C GLY A 97 -0.78 -34.04 -3.68
N THR A 98 0.30 -34.63 -4.19
CA THR A 98 0.55 -36.07 -4.12
C THR A 98 1.59 -36.33 -3.04
N LEU A 99 1.38 -37.37 -2.22
CA LEU A 99 2.37 -37.78 -1.23
C LEU A 99 3.62 -38.31 -1.93
N ARG A 100 4.79 -37.81 -1.51
CA ARG A 100 6.10 -38.19 -2.02
C ARG A 100 7.11 -38.20 -0.87
N VAL A 101 8.11 -39.08 -0.95
CA VAL A 101 9.28 -38.99 -0.06
C VAL A 101 10.16 -37.81 -0.48
N CYS A 102 10.37 -36.88 0.45
CA CYS A 102 11.23 -35.71 0.27
C CYS A 102 12.66 -36.15 -0.07
N PRO A 103 13.27 -35.69 -1.17
CA PRO A 103 14.63 -36.09 -1.54
C PRO A 103 15.70 -35.53 -0.59
N ILE A 104 15.36 -34.51 0.20
CA ILE A 104 16.29 -33.82 1.12
C ILE A 104 16.12 -34.36 2.55
N LYS A 105 14.87 -34.46 3.02
CA LYS A 105 14.56 -34.86 4.40
C LYS A 105 14.38 -36.37 4.58
N GLY A 106 14.06 -37.10 3.51
CA GLY A 106 13.65 -38.51 3.60
C GLY A 106 12.27 -38.74 4.23
N GLU A 107 11.56 -37.67 4.60
CA GLU A 107 10.21 -37.72 5.19
C GLU A 107 9.12 -37.69 4.12
N MET A 108 7.93 -38.21 4.44
CA MET A 108 6.76 -38.11 3.56
C MET A 108 6.23 -36.67 3.55
N GLU A 109 6.21 -36.03 2.38
CA GLU A 109 5.71 -34.67 2.19
C GLU A 109 4.62 -34.63 1.11
N LEU A 110 3.75 -33.62 1.19
CA LEU A 110 2.78 -33.34 0.13
C LEU A 110 3.48 -32.53 -0.96
N HIS A 111 3.54 -33.07 -2.17
CA HIS A 111 4.26 -32.45 -3.29
C HIS A 111 3.30 -32.04 -4.42
N PHE A 112 3.46 -30.81 -4.91
CA PHE A 112 2.77 -30.31 -6.10
C PHE A 112 3.78 -29.92 -7.20
N PRO A 113 3.67 -30.46 -8.43
CA PRO A 113 4.64 -30.19 -9.49
C PRO A 113 4.74 -28.70 -9.87
N ALA A 114 5.97 -28.18 -9.92
CA ALA A 114 6.22 -26.78 -10.26
C ALA A 114 5.78 -26.40 -11.68
N SER A 115 5.79 -27.33 -12.64
CA SER A 115 5.30 -27.09 -14.01
C SER A 115 3.80 -26.78 -14.02
N LYS A 116 2.99 -27.58 -13.32
CA LYS A 116 1.55 -27.36 -13.17
C LYS A 116 1.28 -26.02 -12.46
N ARG A 117 2.05 -25.72 -11.42
CA ARG A 117 1.94 -24.44 -10.68
C ARG A 117 2.23 -23.22 -11.56
N ARG A 118 3.26 -23.29 -12.41
CA ARG A 118 3.57 -22.21 -13.36
C ARG A 118 2.43 -21.92 -14.33
N ILE A 119 1.72 -22.96 -14.80
CA ILE A 119 0.55 -22.80 -15.67
C ILE A 119 -0.59 -22.10 -14.90
N LEU A 120 -0.82 -22.49 -13.64
CA LEU A 120 -1.83 -21.85 -12.79
C LEU A 120 -1.49 -20.38 -12.51
N TYR A 121 -0.22 -20.06 -12.25
CA TYR A 121 0.22 -18.66 -12.12
C TYR A 121 0.01 -17.87 -13.41
N PHE A 122 0.30 -18.46 -14.57
CA PHE A 122 0.06 -17.78 -15.85
C PHE A 122 -1.43 -17.53 -16.10
N LEU A 123 -2.28 -18.51 -15.82
CA LEU A 123 -3.73 -18.37 -15.92
C LEU A 123 -4.24 -17.30 -14.96
N SER A 124 -3.81 -17.34 -13.69
CA SER A 124 -4.20 -16.33 -12.71
C SER A 124 -3.74 -14.94 -13.11
N ALA A 125 -2.50 -14.77 -13.56
CA ALA A 125 -1.98 -13.48 -14.01
C ALA A 125 -2.76 -12.94 -15.21
N SER A 126 -3.15 -13.82 -16.14
CA SER A 126 -3.96 -13.45 -17.30
C SER A 126 -5.36 -12.96 -16.89
N VAL A 127 -6.03 -13.67 -15.98
CA VAL A 127 -7.34 -13.24 -15.45
C VAL A 127 -7.21 -11.92 -14.67
N THR A 128 -6.20 -11.79 -13.82
CA THR A 128 -5.91 -10.55 -13.09
C THR A 128 -5.70 -9.38 -14.06
N LEU A 129 -4.93 -9.57 -15.12
CA LEU A 129 -4.72 -8.55 -16.16
C LEU A 129 -6.04 -8.14 -16.83
N CYS A 130 -6.87 -9.10 -17.24
CA CYS A 130 -8.18 -8.81 -17.83
C CYS A 130 -9.07 -7.99 -16.88
N CYS A 131 -9.10 -8.35 -15.59
CA CYS A 131 -9.85 -7.60 -14.58
C CYS A 131 -9.30 -6.18 -14.39
N VAL A 132 -7.98 -5.99 -14.43
CA VAL A 132 -7.35 -4.66 -14.32
C VAL A 132 -7.73 -3.79 -15.51
N LEU A 133 -7.69 -4.34 -16.72
CA LEU A 133 -8.11 -3.62 -17.93
C LEU A 133 -9.60 -3.27 -17.89
N PHE A 134 -10.43 -4.16 -17.34
CA PHE A 134 -11.85 -3.89 -17.12
C PHE A 134 -12.08 -2.76 -16.09
N ALA A 135 -11.34 -2.76 -14.98
CA ALA A 135 -11.37 -1.69 -13.99
C ALA A 135 -10.98 -0.33 -14.61
N LEU A 136 -9.90 -0.32 -15.41
CA LEU A 136 -9.46 0.87 -16.13
C LEU A 136 -10.54 1.37 -17.10
N CYS A 137 -11.21 0.47 -17.81
CA CYS A 137 -12.33 0.81 -18.69
C CYS A 137 -13.47 1.48 -17.91
N ILE A 138 -13.88 0.90 -16.77
CA ILE A 138 -14.91 1.50 -15.90
C ILE A 138 -14.47 2.88 -15.42
N ASN A 139 -13.23 3.05 -14.96
CA ASN A 139 -12.74 4.35 -14.53
C ASN A 139 -12.82 5.39 -15.67
N VAL A 140 -12.43 5.02 -16.90
CA VAL A 140 -12.60 5.91 -18.07
C VAL A 140 -14.07 6.25 -18.32
N LEU A 141 -15.00 5.31 -18.16
CA LEU A 141 -16.44 5.58 -18.29
C LEU A 141 -16.96 6.53 -17.20
N LEU A 142 -16.48 6.39 -15.96
CA LEU A 142 -16.82 7.28 -14.85
C LEU A 142 -16.27 8.70 -15.06
N LEU A 143 -15.03 8.83 -15.54
CA LEU A 143 -14.44 10.12 -15.89
C LEU A 143 -15.16 10.81 -17.07
N ASN A 144 -15.73 10.03 -18.00
CA ASN A 144 -16.64 10.56 -19.03
C ASN A 144 -17.95 11.08 -18.42
N LEU A 145 -18.49 10.39 -17.41
CA LEU A 145 -19.72 10.80 -16.73
C LEU A 145 -19.53 12.04 -15.85
N GLU A 146 -18.32 12.27 -15.35
CA GLU A 146 -17.97 13.49 -14.60
C GLU A 146 -17.71 14.69 -15.51
N GLY A 147 -17.66 14.51 -16.83
CA GLY A 147 -17.31 15.57 -17.78
C GLY A 147 -15.84 15.99 -17.70
N VAL A 148 -14.96 15.10 -17.20
CA VAL A 148 -13.50 15.32 -17.23
C VAL A 148 -12.95 14.93 -18.61
N ILE A 149 -13.58 13.96 -19.27
CA ILE A 149 -13.27 13.51 -20.63
C ILE A 149 -14.24 14.16 -21.62
N ASP A 150 -13.77 15.25 -22.25
CA ASP A 150 -14.52 15.98 -23.26
C ASP A 150 -14.10 15.59 -24.69
N SER A 151 -15.06 15.66 -25.62
CA SER A 151 -14.84 15.40 -27.05
C SER A 151 -13.74 16.27 -27.66
N GLU A 152 -13.57 17.51 -27.17
CA GLU A 152 -12.54 18.44 -27.64
C GLU A 152 -11.14 18.12 -27.08
N ARG A 153 -11.06 17.65 -25.84
CA ARG A 153 -9.79 17.42 -25.13
C ARG A 153 -9.21 16.04 -25.40
N SER A 154 -10.04 15.02 -25.52
CA SER A 154 -9.60 13.62 -25.68
C SER A 154 -10.57 12.79 -26.54
N PRO A 155 -10.57 13.00 -27.88
CA PRO A 155 -11.54 12.36 -28.78
C PRO A 155 -11.45 10.83 -28.80
N HIS A 156 -10.29 10.25 -28.47
CA HIS A 156 -10.08 8.80 -28.46
C HIS A 156 -10.69 8.08 -27.25
N LEU A 157 -10.88 8.79 -26.13
CA LEU A 157 -11.38 8.21 -24.88
C LEU A 157 -12.82 8.68 -24.57
N HIS A 158 -13.38 9.53 -25.43
CA HIS A 158 -14.72 10.07 -25.27
C HIS A 158 -15.78 9.09 -25.78
N PHE A 159 -16.61 8.58 -24.88
CA PHE A 159 -17.73 7.71 -25.22
C PHE A 159 -19.01 8.52 -25.34
N ARG A 160 -19.43 8.80 -26.57
CA ARG A 160 -20.60 9.66 -26.88
C ARG A 160 -21.88 9.28 -26.13
N PHE A 161 -22.12 7.98 -25.89
CA PHE A 161 -23.30 7.52 -25.17
C PHE A 161 -23.36 8.09 -23.74
N ILE A 162 -22.26 8.05 -23.01
CA ILE A 162 -22.17 8.55 -21.63
C ILE A 162 -21.92 10.06 -21.63
N GLY A 163 -20.98 10.53 -22.46
CA GLY A 163 -20.61 11.94 -22.53
C GLY A 163 -21.77 12.86 -22.91
N SER A 164 -22.74 12.38 -23.71
CA SER A 164 -23.93 13.17 -24.07
C SER A 164 -24.83 13.56 -22.89
N LEU A 165 -24.66 12.92 -21.72
CA LEU A 165 -25.37 13.27 -20.49
C LEU A 165 -24.76 14.50 -19.79
N CYS A 166 -23.53 14.86 -20.15
CA CYS A 166 -22.74 15.96 -19.60
C CYS A 166 -22.72 17.21 -20.51
N ASP A 167 -23.28 17.12 -21.72
CA ASP A 167 -23.38 18.24 -22.66
C ASP A 167 -24.10 19.45 -22.00
N PRO A 168 -23.78 20.70 -22.41
CA PRO A 168 -24.33 21.91 -21.79
C PRO A 168 -25.87 21.88 -21.70
N GLY A 169 -26.40 22.06 -20.49
CA GLY A 169 -27.85 22.05 -20.22
C GLY A 169 -28.48 20.66 -20.02
N ARG A 170 -27.70 19.59 -19.99
CA ARG A 170 -28.16 18.23 -19.64
C ARG A 170 -28.12 17.98 -18.13
N MET A 171 -28.61 16.80 -17.72
CA MET A 171 -28.79 16.43 -16.29
C MET A 171 -27.49 16.49 -15.50
N PHE A 172 -26.37 16.05 -16.08
CA PHE A 172 -25.06 15.95 -15.43
C PHE A 172 -24.06 17.02 -15.90
N ASP A 173 -24.53 18.13 -16.48
CA ASP A 173 -23.67 19.26 -16.84
C ASP A 173 -22.92 19.78 -15.58
N PRO A 174 -21.57 19.79 -15.58
CA PRO A 174 -20.77 20.23 -14.44
C PRO A 174 -21.05 21.67 -14.00
N LYS A 175 -21.47 22.55 -14.93
CA LYS A 175 -21.66 23.98 -14.66
C LYS A 175 -23.09 24.30 -14.26
N ASN A 176 -24.06 23.91 -15.07
CA ASN A 176 -25.47 24.32 -14.93
C ASN A 176 -26.46 23.16 -14.74
N GLY A 177 -25.97 21.92 -14.61
CA GLY A 177 -26.81 20.73 -14.51
C GLY A 177 -27.54 20.61 -13.17
N SER A 178 -28.81 20.20 -13.22
CA SER A 178 -29.64 19.99 -12.02
C SER A 178 -29.11 18.88 -11.10
N LEU A 179 -28.36 17.91 -11.64
CA LEU A 179 -27.86 16.73 -10.91
C LEU A 179 -26.33 16.62 -10.95
N ARG A 180 -25.61 17.75 -10.99
CA ARG A 180 -24.13 17.82 -11.11
C ARG A 180 -23.34 17.01 -10.07
N PHE A 181 -23.91 16.78 -8.88
CA PHE A 181 -23.23 16.08 -7.79
C PHE A 181 -23.29 14.55 -7.94
N ILE A 182 -24.22 14.02 -8.75
CA ILE A 182 -24.44 12.58 -8.86
C ILE A 182 -23.20 11.86 -9.40
N PRO A 183 -22.56 12.28 -10.51
CA PRO A 183 -21.36 11.61 -11.01
C PRO A 183 -20.24 11.52 -9.97
N GLY A 184 -19.94 12.63 -9.28
CA GLY A 184 -18.88 12.68 -8.28
C GLY A 184 -19.15 11.84 -7.01
N VAL A 185 -20.42 11.53 -6.70
CA VAL A 185 -20.78 10.58 -5.62
C VAL A 185 -20.81 9.15 -6.15
N LEU A 186 -21.30 8.95 -7.37
CA LEU A 186 -21.43 7.64 -7.98
C LEU A 186 -20.05 7.00 -8.23
N HIS A 187 -19.08 7.78 -8.69
CA HIS A 187 -17.73 7.31 -8.97
C HIS A 187 -17.10 6.57 -7.77
N PRO A 188 -16.89 7.20 -6.59
CA PRO A 188 -16.28 6.53 -5.46
C PRO A 188 -17.12 5.35 -4.94
N LEU A 189 -18.45 5.39 -5.07
CA LEU A 189 -19.32 4.27 -4.68
C LEU A 189 -19.14 3.05 -5.58
N VAL A 190 -19.10 3.25 -6.90
CA VAL A 190 -18.88 2.19 -7.89
C VAL A 190 -17.50 1.59 -7.71
N VAL A 191 -16.48 2.43 -7.57
CA VAL A 191 -15.10 2.03 -7.29
C VAL A 191 -15.00 1.20 -6.02
N PHE A 192 -15.58 1.69 -4.91
CA PHE A 192 -15.60 0.97 -3.64
C PHE A 192 -16.25 -0.40 -3.78
N PHE A 193 -17.40 -0.48 -4.44
CA PHE A 193 -18.10 -1.75 -4.65
C PHE A 193 -17.25 -2.73 -5.48
N ILE A 194 -16.65 -2.25 -6.57
CA ILE A 194 -15.82 -3.08 -7.45
C ILE A 194 -14.59 -3.60 -6.70
N ASN A 195 -13.85 -2.74 -6.00
CA ASN A 195 -12.61 -3.14 -5.32
C ASN A 195 -12.90 -4.07 -4.12
N GLN A 196 -13.81 -3.66 -3.22
CA GLN A 196 -14.03 -4.33 -1.93
C GLN A 196 -14.93 -5.57 -2.01
N VAL A 197 -15.89 -5.59 -2.94
CA VAL A 197 -16.83 -6.71 -3.07
C VAL A 197 -16.40 -7.64 -4.19
N VAL A 198 -16.18 -7.12 -5.39
CA VAL A 198 -15.99 -7.96 -6.59
C VAL A 198 -14.55 -8.46 -6.67
N PHE A 199 -13.56 -7.56 -6.67
CA PHE A 199 -12.17 -7.94 -6.91
C PHE A 199 -11.52 -8.68 -5.76
N ARG A 200 -11.85 -8.35 -4.50
CA ARG A 200 -11.39 -9.13 -3.34
C ARG A 200 -11.76 -10.62 -3.48
N GLN A 201 -13.02 -10.91 -3.80
CA GLN A 201 -13.49 -12.30 -4.00
C GLN A 201 -12.81 -12.99 -5.18
N ILE A 202 -12.58 -12.27 -6.28
CA ILE A 202 -11.89 -12.82 -7.45
C ILE A 202 -10.42 -13.12 -7.10
N ALA A 203 -9.73 -12.20 -6.42
CA ALA A 203 -8.33 -12.36 -6.03
C ALA A 203 -8.14 -13.53 -5.07
N GLU A 204 -9.02 -13.70 -4.09
CA GLU A 204 -9.01 -14.86 -3.18
C GLU A 204 -9.21 -16.17 -3.92
N ARG A 205 -10.24 -16.27 -4.77
CA ARG A 205 -10.51 -17.48 -5.58
C ARG A 205 -9.35 -17.82 -6.49
N LEU A 206 -8.77 -16.83 -7.18
CA LEU A 206 -7.60 -17.04 -8.04
C LEU A 206 -6.40 -17.52 -7.24
N THR A 207 -6.16 -16.96 -6.05
CA THR A 207 -5.03 -17.33 -5.20
C THR A 207 -5.22 -18.72 -4.57
N ASP A 208 -6.45 -19.12 -4.28
CA ASP A 208 -6.76 -20.50 -3.87
C ASP A 208 -6.55 -21.49 -5.02
N MET A 209 -6.89 -21.11 -6.26
CA MET A 209 -6.63 -21.93 -7.45
C MET A 209 -5.12 -22.16 -7.69
N GLU A 210 -4.26 -21.20 -7.32
CA GLU A 210 -2.80 -21.31 -7.46
C GLU A 210 -2.15 -22.38 -6.58
N ASN A 211 -2.86 -22.84 -5.53
CA ASN A 211 -2.44 -23.92 -4.63
C ASN A 211 -1.03 -23.69 -4.01
N HIS A 212 -0.92 -22.63 -3.20
CA HIS A 212 0.29 -22.29 -2.46
C HIS A 212 0.54 -23.24 -1.29
N GLU A 213 1.82 -23.56 -1.07
CA GLU A 213 2.27 -24.47 -0.03
C GLU A 213 2.15 -23.88 1.38
N THR A 214 2.56 -22.62 1.56
CA THR A 214 2.59 -21.92 2.85
C THR A 214 1.63 -20.73 2.84
N GLN A 215 1.11 -20.38 4.02
CA GLN A 215 0.23 -19.22 4.19
C GLN A 215 0.91 -17.93 3.73
N LEU A 216 2.20 -17.75 4.06
CA LEU A 216 2.99 -16.60 3.61
C LEU A 216 3.00 -16.43 2.08
N ASN A 217 3.16 -17.51 1.32
CA ASN A 217 3.20 -17.42 -0.15
C ASN A 217 1.82 -17.11 -0.72
N TRP A 218 0.76 -17.65 -0.10
CA TRP A 218 -0.61 -17.32 -0.43
C TRP A 218 -0.91 -15.84 -0.16
N ASP A 219 -0.58 -15.34 1.03
CA ASP A 219 -0.78 -13.94 1.43
C ASP A 219 -0.04 -13.00 0.47
N ARG A 220 1.22 -13.32 0.13
CA ARG A 220 2.02 -12.53 -0.83
C ARG A 220 1.36 -12.43 -2.20
N SER A 221 0.84 -13.54 -2.70
CA SER A 221 0.18 -13.58 -4.01
C SER A 221 -1.16 -12.83 -3.99
N LEU A 222 -1.93 -12.96 -2.91
CA LEU A 222 -3.16 -12.20 -2.71
C LEU A 222 -2.88 -10.69 -2.64
N ILE A 223 -1.84 -10.30 -1.89
CA ILE A 223 -1.42 -8.91 -1.72
C ILE A 223 -1.10 -8.27 -3.06
N VAL A 224 -0.30 -8.94 -3.90
CA VAL A 224 0.06 -8.42 -5.23
C VAL A 224 -1.18 -8.22 -6.10
N LYS A 225 -2.11 -9.19 -6.11
CA LYS A 225 -3.34 -9.07 -6.90
C LYS A 225 -4.21 -7.90 -6.44
N ARG A 226 -4.51 -7.82 -5.13
CA ARG A 226 -5.32 -6.73 -4.55
C ARG A 226 -4.66 -5.38 -4.80
N PHE A 227 -3.35 -5.27 -4.58
CA PHE A 227 -2.59 -4.04 -4.83
C PHE A 227 -2.70 -3.57 -6.28
N LEU A 228 -2.59 -4.46 -7.28
CA LEU A 228 -2.66 -4.05 -8.69
C LEU A 228 -4.01 -3.41 -9.04
N PHE A 229 -5.12 -3.90 -8.47
CA PHE A 229 -6.45 -3.31 -8.69
C PHE A 229 -6.56 -1.94 -8.04
N GLU A 230 -6.22 -1.85 -6.76
CA GLU A 230 -6.32 -0.62 -5.96
C GLU A 230 -5.35 0.45 -6.50
N ALA A 231 -4.16 0.06 -6.97
CA ALA A 231 -3.20 0.97 -7.58
C ALA A 231 -3.68 1.54 -8.92
N VAL A 232 -4.35 0.74 -9.75
CA VAL A 232 -4.89 1.22 -11.04
C VAL A 232 -6.01 2.22 -10.79
N ASP A 233 -6.90 1.93 -9.86
CA ASP A 233 -7.97 2.82 -9.48
C ASP A 233 -7.44 4.15 -8.88
N ALA A 234 -6.51 4.04 -7.92
CA ALA A 234 -5.86 5.17 -7.28
C ALA A 234 -5.09 6.07 -8.27
N TYR A 235 -4.33 5.46 -9.19
CA TYR A 235 -3.36 6.21 -10.01
C TYR A 235 -3.80 6.51 -11.43
N ALA A 236 -4.81 5.83 -11.99
CA ALA A 236 -5.22 6.07 -13.37
C ALA A 236 -5.76 7.48 -13.59
N SER A 237 -6.61 7.98 -12.68
CA SER A 237 -7.18 9.33 -12.76
C SER A 237 -6.12 10.44 -12.70
N PRO A 238 -5.20 10.47 -11.71
CA PRO A 238 -4.13 11.47 -11.69
C PRO A 238 -3.14 11.31 -12.86
N PHE A 239 -2.89 10.08 -13.33
CA PHE A 239 -2.06 9.87 -14.52
C PHE A 239 -2.72 10.44 -15.79
N TYR A 240 -4.04 10.27 -15.93
CA TYR A 240 -4.83 10.88 -17.02
C TYR A 240 -4.78 12.41 -16.95
N LEU A 241 -5.02 13.01 -15.78
CA LEU A 241 -4.95 14.46 -15.57
C LEU A 241 -3.56 15.03 -15.91
N GLY A 242 -2.50 14.38 -15.44
CA GLY A 242 -1.12 14.88 -15.56
C GLY A 242 -0.50 14.68 -16.94
N VAL A 243 -0.63 13.48 -17.52
CA VAL A 243 0.09 13.12 -18.75
C VAL A 243 -0.75 13.39 -20.01
N ILE A 244 -2.05 13.06 -19.97
CA ILE A 244 -2.93 13.18 -21.14
C ILE A 244 -3.50 14.59 -21.22
N LEU A 245 -4.12 15.09 -20.15
CA LEU A 245 -4.72 16.44 -20.14
C LEU A 245 -3.71 17.57 -19.86
N VAL A 246 -2.55 17.25 -19.28
CA VAL A 246 -1.51 18.23 -18.91
C VAL A 246 -2.05 19.35 -18.01
N ASP A 247 -3.03 19.03 -17.16
CA ASP A 247 -3.60 19.99 -16.20
C ASP A 247 -3.01 19.74 -14.80
N TRP A 248 -1.90 20.42 -14.52
CA TRP A 248 -1.22 20.28 -13.24
C TRP A 248 -2.02 20.86 -12.07
N ASN A 249 -2.85 21.87 -12.30
CA ASN A 249 -3.66 22.45 -11.22
C ASN A 249 -4.76 21.49 -10.79
N ALA A 250 -5.45 20.88 -11.76
CA ALA A 250 -6.43 19.84 -11.48
C ALA A 250 -5.79 18.62 -10.82
N LEU A 251 -4.60 18.19 -11.28
CA LEU A 251 -3.85 17.09 -10.67
C LEU A 251 -3.46 17.40 -9.21
N GLN A 252 -2.93 18.59 -8.93
CA GLN A 252 -2.56 19.00 -7.58
C GLN A 252 -3.77 19.02 -6.65
N LEU A 253 -4.88 19.61 -7.10
CA LEU A 253 -6.12 19.63 -6.35
C LEU A 253 -6.61 18.21 -6.07
N PHE A 254 -6.63 17.35 -7.09
CA PHE A 254 -7.02 15.95 -6.96
C PHE A 254 -6.19 15.23 -5.89
N LEU A 255 -4.86 15.35 -5.94
CA LEU A 255 -3.99 14.71 -4.94
C LEU A 255 -4.28 15.24 -3.52
N MET A 256 -4.46 16.56 -3.35
CA MET A 256 -4.76 17.14 -2.03
C MET A 256 -6.11 16.65 -1.51
N THR A 257 -7.13 16.70 -2.36
CA THR A 257 -8.49 16.29 -1.98
C THR A 257 -8.52 14.82 -1.63
N THR A 258 -7.89 13.97 -2.45
CA THR A 258 -7.84 12.52 -2.20
C THR A 258 -7.17 12.23 -0.87
N PHE A 259 -5.99 12.80 -0.59
CA PHE A 259 -5.33 12.63 0.70
C PHE A 259 -6.20 13.10 1.88
N ALA A 260 -6.83 14.27 1.77
CA ALA A 260 -7.67 14.81 2.85
C ALA A 260 -8.91 13.93 3.08
N THR A 261 -9.59 13.54 2.00
CA THR A 261 -10.77 12.70 2.07
C THR A 261 -10.46 11.32 2.61
N ASP A 262 -9.31 10.74 2.23
CA ASP A 262 -8.90 9.41 2.69
C ASP A 262 -8.58 9.46 4.19
N SER A 263 -7.81 10.46 4.63
CA SER A 263 -7.50 10.67 6.05
C SER A 263 -8.77 10.83 6.91
N ILE A 264 -9.75 11.60 6.43
CA ILE A 264 -11.03 11.79 7.14
C ILE A 264 -11.86 10.50 7.13
N ARG A 265 -11.92 9.81 5.98
CA ARG A 265 -12.67 8.55 5.83
C ARG A 265 -12.18 7.52 6.83
N ARG A 266 -10.86 7.34 6.97
CA ARG A 266 -10.26 6.34 7.86
C ARG A 266 -10.50 6.60 9.32
N LEU A 267 -10.23 7.84 9.75
CA LEU A 267 -10.57 8.28 11.09
C LEU A 267 -12.05 7.95 11.40
N THR A 268 -12.94 8.18 10.44
CA THR A 268 -14.36 7.91 10.57
C THR A 268 -14.70 6.41 10.58
N VAL A 269 -14.21 5.64 9.62
CA VAL A 269 -14.61 4.25 9.37
C VAL A 269 -13.86 3.25 10.25
N GLU A 270 -12.61 3.52 10.58
CA GLU A 270 -11.74 2.58 11.32
C GLU A 270 -11.69 2.86 12.81
N CYS A 271 -11.82 4.12 13.21
CA CYS A 271 -11.80 4.50 14.63
C CYS A 271 -13.18 4.88 15.14
N PHE A 272 -13.82 5.90 14.56
CA PHE A 272 -15.07 6.42 15.12
C PHE A 272 -16.24 5.44 15.00
N MET A 273 -16.43 4.82 13.84
CA MET A 273 -17.54 3.88 13.62
C MET A 273 -17.44 2.63 14.50
N PRO A 274 -16.29 1.93 14.59
CA PRO A 274 -16.17 0.75 15.45
C PRO A 274 -16.19 1.12 16.93
N TRP A 275 -15.62 2.26 17.33
CA TRP A 275 -15.71 2.79 18.70
C TRP A 275 -17.15 3.06 19.11
N PHE A 276 -17.90 3.76 18.27
CA PHE A 276 -19.32 4.04 18.53
C PHE A 276 -20.09 2.72 18.62
N SER A 277 -19.89 1.83 17.66
CA SER A 277 -20.51 0.51 17.61
C SER A 277 -20.21 -0.33 18.86
N SER A 278 -18.94 -0.38 19.30
CA SER A 278 -18.51 -1.12 20.48
C SER A 278 -19.03 -0.49 21.78
N TYR A 279 -19.07 0.84 21.85
CA TYR A 279 -19.66 1.57 22.97
C TYR A 279 -21.15 1.25 23.15
N TRP A 280 -21.94 1.25 22.06
CA TRP A 280 -23.35 0.89 22.11
C TRP A 280 -23.57 -0.59 22.47
N ARG A 281 -22.81 -1.51 21.87
CA ARG A 281 -22.86 -2.94 22.24
C ARG A 281 -22.52 -3.16 23.71
N GLY A 282 -21.47 -2.50 24.22
CA GLY A 282 -21.06 -2.57 25.62
C GLY A 282 -22.15 -2.08 26.58
N ARG A 283 -22.87 -1.00 26.24
CA ARG A 283 -24.02 -0.54 27.05
C ARG A 283 -25.18 -1.53 27.04
N GLN A 284 -25.49 -2.15 25.90
CA GLN A 284 -26.56 -3.15 25.81
C GLN A 284 -26.24 -4.40 26.65
N VAL A 285 -25.02 -4.91 26.55
CA VAL A 285 -24.61 -6.12 27.31
C VAL A 285 -24.50 -5.83 28.80
N THR A 286 -23.98 -4.67 29.20
CA THR A 286 -23.94 -4.29 30.63
C THR A 286 -25.33 -4.07 31.22
N ALA A 287 -26.26 -3.47 30.46
CA ALA A 287 -27.65 -3.35 30.88
C ALA A 287 -28.33 -4.74 31.03
N ALA A 288 -28.07 -5.67 30.11
CA ALA A 288 -28.57 -7.04 30.20
C ALA A 288 -27.97 -7.81 31.40
N ALA A 289 -26.65 -7.67 31.64
CA ALA A 289 -25.97 -8.28 32.79
C ALA A 289 -26.50 -7.72 34.13
N LEU A 290 -26.74 -6.41 34.22
CA LEU A 290 -27.35 -5.79 35.41
C LEU A 290 -28.80 -6.23 35.64
N ALA A 291 -29.54 -6.55 34.58
CA ALA A 291 -30.88 -7.11 34.70
C ALA A 291 -30.85 -8.56 35.25
N HIS A 292 -29.88 -9.37 34.81
CA HIS A 292 -29.66 -10.74 35.32
C HIS A 292 -29.13 -10.77 36.76
N LYS A 293 -28.34 -9.77 37.19
CA LYS A 293 -27.84 -9.67 38.59
C LYS A 293 -28.95 -9.54 39.64
N LYS A 294 -30.19 -9.21 39.26
CA LYS A 294 -31.33 -9.19 40.18
C LYS A 294 -31.83 -10.58 40.56
N SER A 295 -31.34 -11.67 39.94
CA SER A 295 -31.89 -13.03 40.14
C SER A 295 -30.99 -14.08 40.80
N ASP A 296 -29.66 -13.93 40.93
CA ASP A 296 -28.81 -14.99 41.54
C ASP A 296 -27.42 -14.54 42.07
N ASP A 297 -26.73 -15.44 42.81
CA ASP A 297 -25.51 -15.25 43.64
C ASP A 297 -24.21 -14.85 42.90
N ALA A 298 -23.31 -14.13 43.61
CA ALA A 298 -22.62 -12.94 43.08
C ALA A 298 -21.08 -12.97 42.85
N LEU A 299 -20.40 -14.11 42.66
CA LEU A 299 -18.92 -14.10 42.50
C LEU A 299 -18.36 -14.77 41.23
N GLU A 300 -18.80 -15.97 40.85
CA GLU A 300 -18.33 -16.64 39.61
C GLU A 300 -18.95 -16.02 38.33
N GLU A 301 -20.16 -15.47 38.42
CA GLU A 301 -20.80 -14.78 37.29
C GLU A 301 -20.08 -13.51 36.86
N SER A 302 -19.31 -12.87 37.75
CA SER A 302 -18.63 -11.59 37.47
C SER A 302 -17.49 -11.76 36.44
N GLU A 303 -16.71 -12.84 36.52
CA GLU A 303 -15.65 -13.15 35.55
C GLU A 303 -16.22 -13.59 34.20
N VAL A 304 -17.31 -14.38 34.20
CA VAL A 304 -17.97 -14.80 32.96
C VAL A 304 -18.64 -13.60 32.28
N GLN A 305 -19.32 -12.73 33.03
CA GLN A 305 -19.94 -11.51 32.50
C GLN A 305 -18.91 -10.52 31.98
N THR A 306 -17.79 -10.32 32.67
CA THR A 306 -16.70 -9.46 32.15
C THR A 306 -16.13 -10.00 30.85
N ASN A 307 -15.91 -11.32 30.75
CA ASN A 307 -15.47 -11.95 29.49
C ASN A 307 -16.51 -11.84 28.36
N VAL A 308 -17.80 -11.92 28.67
CA VAL A 308 -18.89 -11.73 27.68
C VAL A 308 -18.97 -10.28 27.21
N VAL A 309 -18.83 -9.31 28.12
CA VAL A 309 -18.76 -7.87 27.77
C VAL A 309 -17.50 -7.60 26.94
N LEU A 310 -16.35 -8.13 27.34
CA LEU A 310 -15.09 -8.03 26.60
C LEU A 310 -15.22 -8.64 25.20
N ALA A 311 -15.82 -9.82 25.05
CA ALA A 311 -16.05 -10.45 23.76
C ALA A 311 -17.02 -9.66 22.87
N ALA A 312 -18.05 -9.04 23.45
CA ALA A 312 -19.00 -8.19 22.71
C ALA A 312 -18.40 -6.84 22.28
N VAL A 313 -17.44 -6.32 23.05
CA VAL A 313 -16.71 -5.08 22.76
C VAL A 313 -15.60 -5.33 21.73
N PHE A 314 -14.83 -6.42 21.88
CA PHE A 314 -13.63 -6.77 21.09
C PHE A 314 -13.87 -7.94 20.12
N GLY A 315 -14.96 -7.91 19.35
CA GLY A 315 -15.35 -9.01 18.46
C GLY A 315 -14.68 -9.04 17.08
N VAL A 316 -14.00 -7.97 16.67
CA VAL A 316 -13.44 -7.82 15.31
C VAL A 316 -11.98 -8.27 15.31
N GLU A 317 -11.63 -9.14 14.36
CA GLU A 317 -10.26 -9.58 14.13
C GLU A 317 -9.46 -8.51 13.39
N TYR A 318 -8.19 -8.38 13.73
CA TYR A 318 -7.29 -7.45 13.07
C TYR A 318 -6.78 -8.02 11.74
N GLU A 319 -7.08 -7.35 10.63
CA GLU A 319 -6.50 -7.62 9.31
C GLU A 319 -5.47 -6.51 8.98
N PRO A 320 -4.16 -6.80 8.96
CA PRO A 320 -3.13 -5.78 8.71
C PRO A 320 -3.03 -5.37 7.23
N PHE A 321 -3.79 -6.02 6.34
CA PHE A 321 -3.65 -5.82 4.90
C PHE A 321 -4.01 -4.38 4.49
N ASP A 322 -5.16 -3.88 4.92
CA ASP A 322 -5.68 -2.59 4.49
C ASP A 322 -4.79 -1.45 5.02
N ASP A 323 -4.34 -1.52 6.28
CA ASP A 323 -3.39 -0.58 6.89
C ASP A 323 -2.09 -0.45 6.06
N PHE A 324 -1.50 -1.57 5.64
CA PHE A 324 -0.27 -1.52 4.84
C PHE A 324 -0.53 -1.08 3.40
N LEU A 325 -1.62 -1.55 2.79
CA LEU A 325 -1.99 -1.19 1.42
C LEU A 325 -2.09 0.32 1.28
N GLU A 326 -2.77 0.95 2.22
CA GLU A 326 -3.00 2.37 2.22
C GLU A 326 -1.71 3.18 2.35
N MET A 327 -0.85 2.85 3.32
CA MET A 327 0.45 3.51 3.49
C MET A 327 1.30 3.42 2.21
N VAL A 328 1.19 2.31 1.48
CA VAL A 328 1.86 2.09 0.20
C VAL A 328 1.20 2.90 -0.92
N LEU A 329 -0.14 3.03 -0.92
CA LEU A 329 -0.86 3.85 -1.87
C LEU A 329 -0.54 5.34 -1.70
N GLU A 330 -0.56 5.84 -0.46
CA GLU A 330 -0.16 7.20 -0.09
C GLU A 330 1.28 7.51 -0.50
N HIS A 331 2.20 6.57 -0.28
CA HIS A 331 3.56 6.70 -0.75
C HIS A 331 3.64 6.89 -2.26
N GLY A 332 2.86 6.12 -3.03
CA GLY A 332 2.82 6.24 -4.47
C GLY A 332 2.28 7.58 -4.96
N TYR A 333 1.29 8.19 -4.29
CA TYR A 333 0.83 9.53 -4.67
C TYR A 333 1.93 10.59 -4.55
N ILE A 334 2.79 10.49 -3.54
CA ILE A 334 3.92 11.43 -3.35
C ILE A 334 5.01 11.19 -4.38
N VAL A 335 5.32 9.92 -4.65
CA VAL A 335 6.53 9.55 -5.39
C VAL A 335 6.27 9.44 -6.90
N LEU A 336 5.15 8.86 -7.34
CA LEU A 336 4.82 8.72 -8.77
C LEU A 336 4.51 10.06 -9.44
N PHE A 337 4.00 11.03 -8.68
CA PHE A 337 3.62 12.36 -9.18
C PHE A 337 4.51 13.48 -8.61
N ALA A 338 5.68 13.14 -8.06
CA ALA A 338 6.55 14.03 -7.30
C ALA A 338 6.84 15.40 -7.94
N VAL A 339 7.04 15.45 -9.26
CA VAL A 339 7.34 16.68 -10.00
C VAL A 339 6.11 17.58 -10.14
N ALA A 340 4.93 17.00 -10.34
CA ALA A 340 3.68 17.75 -10.52
C ALA A 340 3.00 18.08 -9.18
N CYS A 341 3.33 17.33 -8.14
CA CYS A 341 2.83 17.43 -6.80
C CYS A 341 3.15 18.79 -6.14
N PRO A 342 2.25 19.39 -5.34
CA PRO A 342 2.57 20.57 -4.56
C PRO A 342 3.69 20.24 -3.55
N PRO A 343 4.71 21.10 -3.39
CA PRO A 343 5.82 20.81 -2.47
C PRO A 343 5.37 20.57 -1.01
N TYR A 344 4.23 21.15 -0.60
CA TYR A 344 3.67 20.95 0.74
C TYR A 344 2.87 19.65 0.92
N LEU A 345 2.64 18.84 -0.13
CA LEU A 345 1.93 17.55 0.03
C LEU A 345 2.68 16.60 0.95
N ALA A 346 4.02 16.60 0.88
CA ALA A 346 4.82 15.80 1.81
C ALA A 346 4.62 16.26 3.26
N CYS A 347 4.37 17.56 3.51
CA CYS A 347 4.02 18.06 4.84
C CYS A 347 2.64 17.54 5.28
N MET A 348 1.66 17.58 4.38
CA MET A 348 0.33 17.05 4.64
C MET A 348 0.40 15.55 4.96
N ALA A 349 1.07 14.76 4.11
CA ALA A 349 1.26 13.33 4.32
C ALA A 349 2.01 13.02 5.64
N PHE A 350 2.97 13.86 6.04
CA PHE A 350 3.62 13.71 7.35
C PHE A 350 2.64 13.89 8.51
N VAL A 351 1.77 14.91 8.44
CA VAL A 351 0.74 15.15 9.48
C VAL A 351 -0.26 13.99 9.49
N CYS A 352 -0.75 13.56 8.32
CA CYS A 352 -1.66 12.43 8.19
C CYS A 352 -1.04 11.17 8.79
N ALA A 353 0.19 10.81 8.40
CA ALA A 353 0.86 9.62 8.93
C ALA A 353 1.20 9.72 10.42
N TRP A 354 1.42 10.93 10.96
CA TRP A 354 1.63 11.13 12.40
C TRP A 354 0.33 10.91 13.18
N VAL A 355 -0.79 11.42 12.66
CA VAL A 355 -2.12 11.22 13.24
C VAL A 355 -2.54 9.74 13.15
N GLU A 356 -2.32 9.11 11.99
CA GLU A 356 -2.62 7.69 11.73
C GLU A 356 -1.93 6.77 12.74
N PHE A 357 -0.65 7.04 13.06
CA PHE A 357 0.08 6.27 14.07
C PHE A 357 -0.65 6.19 15.42
N PHE A 358 -1.30 7.27 15.87
CA PHE A 358 -2.06 7.26 17.11
C PHE A 358 -3.40 6.54 16.97
N PHE A 359 -4.06 6.68 15.82
CA PHE A 359 -5.33 6.01 15.56
C PHE A 359 -5.18 4.50 15.39
N ASP A 360 -4.13 4.03 14.72
CA ASP A 360 -3.79 2.61 14.66
C ASP A 360 -3.46 2.04 16.05
N ALA A 361 -2.73 2.80 16.88
CA ALA A 361 -2.48 2.40 18.25
C ALA A 361 -3.78 2.31 19.07
N PHE A 362 -4.68 3.28 18.91
CA PHE A 362 -6.00 3.27 19.55
C PHE A 362 -6.84 2.08 19.07
N LYS A 363 -6.87 1.81 17.76
CA LYS A 363 -7.56 0.68 17.12
C LYS A 363 -7.12 -0.66 17.73
N LEU A 364 -5.81 -0.90 17.83
CA LEU A 364 -5.26 -2.13 18.41
C LEU A 364 -5.46 -2.25 19.93
N LEU A 365 -5.48 -1.14 20.66
CA LEU A 365 -5.59 -1.16 22.13
C LEU A 365 -7.03 -1.17 22.64
N GLN A 366 -7.96 -0.53 21.92
CA GLN A 366 -9.31 -0.21 22.43
C GLN A 366 -10.46 -0.74 21.57
N LEU A 367 -10.21 -1.21 20.34
CA LEU A 367 -11.29 -1.63 19.42
C LEU A 367 -11.20 -3.10 18.97
N LEU A 368 -9.98 -3.61 18.77
CA LEU A 368 -9.78 -4.92 18.16
C LEU A 368 -9.46 -6.01 19.18
N ARG A 369 -9.79 -7.25 18.80
CA ARG A 369 -9.29 -8.42 19.53
C ARG A 369 -7.77 -8.48 19.38
N ARG A 370 -7.06 -8.85 20.46
CA ARG A 370 -5.61 -9.07 20.42
C ARG A 370 -5.25 -10.06 19.30
N PRO A 371 -4.49 -9.64 18.26
CA PRO A 371 -4.10 -10.53 17.19
C PRO A 371 -3.11 -11.60 17.69
N MET A 372 -3.09 -12.75 17.02
CA MET A 372 -2.03 -13.73 17.26
C MET A 372 -0.70 -13.17 16.78
N ALA A 373 0.35 -13.34 17.59
CA ALA A 373 1.68 -12.89 17.23
C ALA A 373 2.19 -13.68 16.02
N GLN A 374 2.46 -12.97 14.92
CA GLN A 374 3.12 -13.52 13.75
C GLN A 374 4.61 -13.15 13.78
N TRP A 375 5.44 -14.09 13.37
CA TRP A 375 6.89 -13.89 13.37
C TRP A 375 7.32 -13.04 12.18
N LEU A 376 8.26 -12.12 12.41
CA LEU A 376 8.88 -11.39 11.32
C LEU A 376 9.76 -12.33 10.48
N HIS A 377 9.36 -12.58 9.24
CA HIS A 377 10.14 -13.40 8.34
C HIS A 377 11.43 -12.70 7.89
N ARG A 378 12.51 -13.48 7.78
CA ARG A 378 13.79 -13.02 7.22
C ARG A 378 13.69 -12.72 5.71
N LYS A 379 12.80 -13.42 4.99
CA LYS A 379 12.54 -13.12 3.58
C LYS A 379 11.96 -11.71 3.46
N GLN A 380 12.36 -10.99 2.42
CA GLN A 380 11.88 -9.64 2.16
C GLN A 380 10.34 -9.57 2.22
N ASN A 381 9.83 -8.57 2.93
CA ASN A 381 8.40 -8.31 3.02
C ASN A 381 7.86 -7.84 1.66
N ILE A 382 6.70 -8.36 1.25
CA ILE A 382 6.09 -8.01 -0.04
C ILE A 382 5.76 -6.51 -0.13
N TRP A 383 5.37 -5.86 0.96
CA TRP A 383 5.10 -4.43 0.99
C TRP A 383 6.35 -3.60 0.64
N LEU A 384 7.54 -4.01 1.11
CA LEU A 384 8.79 -3.36 0.72
C LEU A 384 9.14 -3.60 -0.75
N VAL A 385 8.78 -4.77 -1.31
CA VAL A 385 8.90 -5.03 -2.75
C VAL A 385 8.00 -4.09 -3.53
N LEU A 386 6.74 -3.92 -3.11
CA LEU A 386 5.78 -3.00 -3.77
C LEU A 386 6.27 -1.55 -3.75
N LEU A 387 6.73 -1.07 -2.59
CA LEU A 387 7.36 0.26 -2.47
C LEU A 387 8.59 0.39 -3.38
N SER A 388 9.34 -0.69 -3.59
CA SER A 388 10.53 -0.67 -4.44
C SER A 388 10.12 -0.55 -5.91
N VAL A 389 9.11 -1.32 -6.32
CA VAL A 389 8.53 -1.24 -7.67
C VAL A 389 7.99 0.16 -7.93
N GLN A 390 7.24 0.76 -6.99
CA GLN A 390 6.76 2.13 -7.10
C GLN A 390 7.91 3.15 -7.22
N ALA A 391 8.97 3.03 -6.42
CA ALA A 391 10.12 3.93 -6.49
C ALA A 391 10.84 3.85 -7.86
N TRP A 392 10.92 2.67 -8.47
CA TRP A 392 11.45 2.52 -9.84
C TRP A 392 10.48 3.05 -10.90
N LEU A 393 9.18 2.75 -10.79
CA LEU A 393 8.15 3.30 -11.68
C LEU A 393 8.08 4.82 -11.64
N ALA A 394 8.41 5.42 -10.50
CA ALA A 394 8.42 6.85 -10.30
C ALA A 394 9.41 7.58 -11.19
N ILE A 395 10.53 6.95 -11.57
CA ILE A 395 11.45 7.52 -12.55
C ILE A 395 10.68 7.77 -13.85
N PHE A 396 10.04 6.73 -14.37
CA PHE A 396 9.29 6.79 -15.63
C PHE A 396 8.09 7.75 -15.55
N SER A 397 7.29 7.68 -14.49
CA SER A 397 6.09 8.52 -14.36
C SER A 397 6.43 10.01 -14.29
N ASN A 398 7.46 10.38 -13.52
CA ASN A 398 7.90 11.77 -13.42
C ASN A 398 8.55 12.26 -14.72
N LEU A 399 9.24 11.40 -15.47
CA LEU A 399 9.73 11.74 -16.80
C LEU A 399 8.59 11.97 -17.80
N CYS A 400 7.53 11.14 -17.77
CA CYS A 400 6.34 11.37 -18.60
C CYS A 400 5.67 12.70 -18.29
N LEU A 401 5.54 13.05 -17.01
CA LEU A 401 4.98 14.35 -16.57
C LEU A 401 5.87 15.51 -17.04
N LEU A 402 7.19 15.40 -16.89
CA LEU A 402 8.16 16.39 -17.37
C LEU A 402 8.11 16.57 -18.88
N SER A 403 7.99 15.47 -19.63
CA SER A 403 7.95 15.51 -21.09
C SER A 403 6.76 16.29 -21.64
N ARG A 404 5.64 16.31 -20.92
CA ARG A 404 4.43 17.02 -21.33
C ARG A 404 4.40 18.46 -20.85
N TYR A 405 5.07 18.74 -19.73
CA TYR A 405 5.10 20.07 -19.12
C TYR A 405 6.24 20.96 -19.64
N THR A 406 7.40 20.38 -19.94
CA THR A 406 8.59 21.10 -20.39
C THR A 406 8.79 20.95 -21.90
N GLN A 407 9.45 21.92 -22.53
CA GLN A 407 9.87 21.81 -23.94
C GLN A 407 11.21 21.05 -24.11
N TRP A 408 11.54 20.16 -23.18
CA TRP A 408 12.80 19.41 -23.22
C TRP A 408 12.81 18.40 -24.36
N ASN A 409 13.91 18.33 -25.09
CA ASN A 409 14.06 17.39 -26.20
C ASN A 409 14.12 15.94 -25.69
N LEU A 410 13.59 15.01 -26.47
CA LEU A 410 13.59 13.58 -26.15
C LEU A 410 14.97 13.04 -25.67
N PRO A 411 16.12 13.39 -26.29
CA PRO A 411 17.43 12.92 -25.83
C PRO A 411 17.79 13.43 -24.42
N THR A 412 17.36 14.63 -24.04
CA THR A 412 17.62 15.19 -22.70
C THR A 412 16.83 14.45 -21.63
N LEU A 413 15.58 14.05 -21.95
CA LEU A 413 14.75 13.22 -21.08
C LEU A 413 15.35 11.81 -20.94
N PHE A 414 15.79 11.18 -22.03
CA PHE A 414 16.47 9.90 -21.98
C PHE A 414 17.78 9.95 -21.19
N LEU A 415 18.56 11.03 -21.33
CA LEU A 415 19.78 11.22 -20.52
C LEU A 415 19.43 11.29 -19.03
N LEU A 416 18.42 12.09 -18.68
CA LEU A 416 17.94 12.20 -17.30
C LEU A 416 17.46 10.85 -16.75
N GLU A 417 16.75 10.06 -17.57
CA GLU A 417 16.30 8.71 -17.22
C GLU A 417 17.49 7.82 -16.83
N HIS A 418 18.51 7.75 -17.69
CA HIS A 418 19.69 6.91 -17.46
C HIS A 418 20.50 7.38 -16.25
N VAL A 419 20.57 8.69 -16.01
CA VAL A 419 21.21 9.25 -14.81
C VAL A 419 20.46 8.81 -13.55
N LEU A 420 19.13 8.92 -13.52
CA LEU A 420 18.33 8.50 -12.35
C LEU A 420 18.38 6.98 -12.14
N ILE A 421 18.31 6.19 -13.21
CA ILE A 421 18.50 4.73 -13.15
C ILE A 421 19.90 4.41 -12.64
N GLY A 422 20.92 5.11 -13.12
CA GLY A 422 22.31 4.97 -12.66
C GLY A 422 22.45 5.24 -11.16
N ILE A 423 21.83 6.32 -10.66
CA ILE A 423 21.79 6.64 -9.22
C ILE A 423 21.08 5.51 -8.44
N GLY A 424 19.93 5.03 -8.93
CA GLY A 424 19.21 3.92 -8.32
C GLY A 424 20.04 2.63 -8.26
N LEU A 425 20.74 2.28 -9.34
CA LEU A 425 21.63 1.12 -9.39
C LEU A 425 22.82 1.28 -8.44
N ILE A 426 23.40 2.48 -8.34
CA ILE A 426 24.47 2.76 -7.37
C ILE A 426 23.95 2.52 -5.94
N ILE A 427 22.77 3.02 -5.59
CA ILE A 427 22.16 2.78 -4.26
C ILE A 427 21.95 1.28 -4.02
N GLU A 428 21.47 0.54 -5.02
CA GLU A 428 21.20 -0.89 -4.88
C GLU A 428 22.48 -1.74 -4.76
N LEU A 429 23.52 -1.40 -5.51
CA LEU A 429 24.76 -2.18 -5.59
C LEU A 429 25.75 -1.78 -4.50
N ALA A 430 25.83 -0.50 -4.13
CA ALA A 430 26.76 -0.01 -3.11
C ALA A 430 26.40 -0.52 -1.70
N PHE A 431 25.11 -0.74 -1.43
CA PHE A 431 24.64 -1.19 -0.13
C PHE A 431 24.01 -2.58 -0.21
N SER A 432 24.46 -3.52 0.61
CA SER A 432 23.79 -4.82 0.75
C SER A 432 22.42 -4.69 1.43
N ASP A 433 21.46 -5.52 1.07
CA ASP A 433 20.15 -5.55 1.75
C ASP A 433 20.27 -6.02 3.21
N THR A 434 21.24 -6.87 3.51
CA THR A 434 21.53 -7.31 4.87
C THR A 434 22.70 -6.49 5.44
N PRO A 435 22.52 -5.80 6.58
CA PRO A 435 23.63 -5.10 7.23
C PRO A 435 24.67 -6.09 7.77
N ILE A 436 25.91 -5.62 7.90
CA ILE A 436 27.05 -6.45 8.32
C ILE A 436 26.80 -7.04 9.72
N ALA A 437 26.21 -6.26 10.64
CA ALA A 437 25.86 -6.71 11.98
C ALA A 437 24.91 -7.92 11.96
N ALA A 438 23.79 -7.81 11.24
CA ALA A 438 22.82 -8.89 11.06
C ALA A 438 23.45 -10.14 10.41
N LYS A 439 24.25 -9.94 9.35
CA LYS A 439 24.95 -11.00 8.64
C LYS A 439 25.96 -11.73 9.54
N ASN A 440 26.72 -11.00 10.35
CA ASN A 440 27.69 -11.55 11.28
C ASN A 440 27.01 -12.28 12.45
N ALA A 441 25.92 -11.73 12.98
CA ALA A 441 25.12 -12.38 14.02
C ALA A 441 24.57 -13.72 13.52
N PHE A 442 24.02 -13.76 12.30
CA PHE A 442 23.57 -15.01 11.68
C PHE A 442 24.71 -16.01 11.49
N ARG A 443 25.84 -15.58 10.91
CA ARG A 443 27.02 -16.44 10.70
C ARG A 443 27.56 -17.01 12.00
N LYS A 444 27.64 -16.20 13.06
CA LYS A 444 28.08 -16.62 14.39
C LYS A 444 27.20 -17.76 14.92
N ARG A 445 25.88 -17.63 14.82
CA ARG A 445 24.94 -18.68 15.27
C ARG A 445 25.05 -19.96 14.45
N VAL A 446 25.17 -19.84 13.12
CA VAL A 446 25.39 -21.00 12.24
C VAL A 446 26.69 -21.73 12.63
N TYR A 447 27.76 -20.98 12.89
CA TYR A 447 29.04 -21.54 13.33
C TYR A 447 28.94 -22.21 14.71
N GLU A 448 28.30 -21.56 15.70
CA GLU A 448 28.06 -22.14 17.02
C GLU A 448 27.23 -23.42 16.93
N ARG A 449 26.28 -23.50 16.01
CA ARG A 449 25.52 -24.74 15.72
C ARG A 449 26.42 -25.85 15.21
N TYR A 450 27.24 -25.58 14.19
CA TYR A 450 28.19 -26.57 13.67
C TYR A 450 29.15 -27.06 14.75
N LYS A 451 29.57 -26.18 15.67
CA LYS A 451 30.42 -26.55 16.81
C LYS A 451 29.68 -27.42 17.85
N ARG A 452 28.38 -27.23 18.04
CA ARG A 452 27.55 -27.97 19.02
C ARG A 452 27.08 -29.33 18.51
N GLN A 453 26.97 -29.53 17.19
CA GLN A 453 26.67 -30.85 16.65
C GLN A 453 27.88 -31.75 16.91
N PRO A 454 27.75 -32.83 17.72
CA PRO A 454 28.84 -33.77 17.88
C PRO A 454 29.21 -34.28 16.48
N SER A 455 30.49 -34.28 16.14
CA SER A 455 30.98 -34.89 14.91
C SER A 455 30.41 -36.31 14.86
N VAL A 456 29.40 -36.52 14.01
CA VAL A 456 28.99 -37.87 13.63
C VAL A 456 30.19 -38.41 12.89
N LYS A 457 31.07 -39.09 13.63
CA LYS A 457 32.18 -39.83 13.06
C LYS A 457 31.55 -40.82 12.08
N GLN A 458 31.82 -40.61 10.80
CA GLN A 458 31.49 -41.55 9.72
C GLN A 458 32.14 -42.90 9.97
#